data_AF-A0A2E6BPC6-F1
#
_entry.id   AF-A0A2E6BPC6-F1
#
_cell.length_a   1.000
_cell.length_b   1.000
_cell.length_c   1.000
_cell.angle_alpha   90.00
_cell.angle_beta   90.00
_cell.angle_gamma   90.00
#
_symmetry.space_group_name_H-M   'P 1'
#
loop_
_entity.id
_entity.type
_entity.pdbx_description
1 polymer ?
#
loop_
_entity_poly.entity_id
_entity_poly.type
_entity_poly.pdbx_seq_one_letter_code
_entity_poly.pdbx_strand_id
1 'polypeptide(L)'
;MKLACGYIIKKNIQFSILILYNFFYFSNLSAEKIYISDLSLLNNNDKRIFKSQCTKDNKVIPSSECLNFIGIKIYLVGYLKKEISKKELELFKKKSIQYLNLAIDSGSRKALKNLAWVYSSSKSNSIDLQKSSEMFKELKKENLTYKINNLSKTNNTKKRKKYNLAKLELAILLIENLTVYYKSGQNKDFNYITEKQMKDAKNILKKVILQSKASEDQIKSLRSKVRNKNEIVLSFLREDLKLNSKKNKKDADEYLKRLKSLITN
;
A
#
# COMPACT_ATOMS: atom_id res chain seq x y z
N MET A 1 -36.49 -53.72 -30.91
CA MET A 1 -35.95 -53.34 -29.59
C MET A 1 -34.46 -53.01 -29.71
N LYS A 2 -34.13 -51.85 -30.30
CA LYS A 2 -32.79 -51.24 -30.39
C LYS A 2 -33.05 -49.88 -31.00
N LEU A 3 -32.96 -48.80 -30.21
CA LEU A 3 -32.93 -47.36 -30.59
C LEU A 3 -33.46 -46.53 -29.40
N ALA A 4 -32.75 -46.57 -28.27
CA ALA A 4 -33.02 -45.64 -27.15
C ALA A 4 -31.74 -45.27 -26.38
N CYS A 5 -30.73 -46.14 -26.36
CA CYS A 5 -29.48 -45.90 -25.63
C CYS A 5 -28.51 -44.91 -26.32
N GLY A 6 -28.61 -44.68 -27.63
CA GLY A 6 -27.67 -43.79 -28.35
C GLY A 6 -27.97 -42.30 -28.22
N TYR A 7 -29.22 -41.92 -27.95
CA TYR A 7 -29.66 -40.52 -27.97
C TYR A 7 -29.34 -39.77 -26.67
N ILE A 8 -29.39 -40.48 -25.53
CA ILE A 8 -29.14 -39.91 -24.20
C ILE A 8 -27.64 -39.62 -24.00
N ILE A 9 -26.76 -40.47 -24.52
CA ILE A 9 -25.30 -40.31 -24.40
C ILE A 9 -24.79 -39.13 -25.25
N LYS A 10 -25.33 -38.93 -26.47
CA LYS A 10 -24.95 -37.80 -27.34
C LYS A 10 -25.35 -36.44 -26.75
N LYS A 11 -26.51 -36.35 -26.11
CA LYS A 11 -27.01 -35.10 -25.51
C LYS A 11 -26.18 -34.66 -24.30
N ASN A 12 -25.73 -35.62 -23.47
CA ASN A 12 -24.86 -35.33 -22.33
C ASN A 12 -23.46 -34.87 -22.76
N ILE A 13 -22.86 -35.48 -23.78
CA ILE A 13 -21.55 -35.07 -24.30
C ILE A 13 -21.61 -33.66 -24.91
N GLN A 14 -22.65 -33.33 -25.68
CA GLN A 14 -22.85 -31.97 -26.20
C GLN A 14 -23.01 -30.93 -25.08
N PHE A 15 -23.71 -31.26 -23.99
CA PHE A 15 -23.88 -30.37 -22.84
C PHE A 15 -22.57 -30.17 -22.07
N SER A 16 -21.79 -31.24 -21.87
CA SER A 16 -20.46 -31.16 -21.23
C SER A 16 -19.46 -30.34 -22.05
N ILE A 17 -19.49 -30.49 -23.39
CA ILE A 17 -18.65 -29.68 -24.30
C ILE A 17 -19.09 -28.22 -24.27
N LEU A 18 -20.39 -27.91 -24.20
CA LEU A 18 -20.87 -26.52 -24.10
C LEU A 18 -20.48 -25.86 -22.77
N ILE A 19 -20.50 -26.60 -21.67
CA ILE A 19 -20.09 -26.12 -20.34
C ILE A 19 -18.57 -25.88 -20.31
N LEU A 20 -17.78 -26.80 -20.87
CA LEU A 20 -16.32 -26.63 -21.00
C LEU A 20 -15.96 -25.48 -21.96
N TYR A 21 -16.70 -25.31 -23.06
CA TYR A 21 -16.53 -24.21 -23.99
C TYR A 21 -16.85 -22.88 -23.32
N ASN A 22 -17.90 -22.78 -22.49
CA ASN A 22 -18.19 -21.58 -21.70
C ASN A 22 -17.17 -21.34 -20.58
N PHE A 23 -16.66 -22.38 -19.92
CA PHE A 23 -15.60 -22.25 -18.91
C PHE A 23 -14.27 -21.78 -19.53
N PHE A 24 -13.92 -22.26 -20.73
CA PHE A 24 -12.73 -21.83 -21.48
C PHE A 24 -12.89 -20.49 -22.20
N TYR A 25 -14.11 -20.12 -22.61
CA TYR A 25 -14.39 -18.79 -23.20
C TYR A 25 -14.42 -17.68 -22.14
N PHE A 26 -14.94 -17.94 -20.94
CA PHE A 26 -14.90 -16.95 -19.86
C PHE A 26 -13.50 -16.75 -19.28
N SER A 27 -12.59 -17.72 -19.40
CA SER A 27 -11.19 -17.54 -18.99
C SER A 27 -10.35 -16.70 -19.95
N ASN A 28 -10.84 -16.36 -21.14
CA ASN A 28 -10.05 -15.69 -22.19
C ASN A 28 -10.56 -14.30 -22.62
N LEU A 29 -11.59 -13.74 -21.97
CA LEU A 29 -11.85 -12.30 -22.05
C LEU A 29 -10.98 -11.53 -21.05
N SER A 30 -9.66 -11.67 -21.16
CA SER A 30 -8.74 -10.68 -20.59
C SER A 30 -8.73 -9.45 -21.50
N ALA A 31 -9.82 -8.68 -21.46
CA ALA A 31 -9.78 -7.30 -21.93
C ALA A 31 -8.56 -6.62 -21.28
N GLU A 32 -7.75 -5.90 -22.05
CA GLU A 32 -6.57 -5.20 -21.53
C GLU A 32 -6.95 -4.42 -20.27
N LYS A 33 -6.51 -4.90 -19.10
CA LYS A 33 -6.90 -4.30 -17.81
C LYS A 33 -6.24 -2.93 -17.60
N ILE A 34 -5.19 -2.60 -18.36
CA ILE A 34 -4.46 -1.32 -18.29
C ILE A 34 -4.45 -0.65 -19.65
N TYR A 35 -5.12 0.49 -19.75
CA TYR A 35 -5.12 1.29 -20.97
C TYR A 35 -3.82 2.10 -21.07
N ILE A 36 -3.07 1.92 -22.15
CA ILE A 36 -1.81 2.64 -22.39
C ILE A 36 -2.04 4.17 -22.37
N SER A 37 -3.20 4.63 -22.84
CA SER A 37 -3.59 6.05 -22.80
C SER A 37 -3.63 6.61 -21.38
N ASP A 38 -4.00 5.81 -20.38
CA ASP A 38 -4.03 6.24 -18.97
C ASP A 38 -2.62 6.42 -18.39
N LEU A 39 -1.57 5.88 -19.04
CA LEU A 39 -0.20 6.19 -18.65
C LEU A 39 0.11 7.68 -18.81
N SER A 40 -0.61 8.41 -19.66
CA SER A 40 -0.48 9.87 -19.79
C SER A 40 -0.73 10.61 -18.47
N LEU A 41 -1.54 10.04 -17.58
CA LEU A 41 -1.87 10.56 -16.25
C LEU A 41 -0.74 10.38 -15.23
N LEU A 42 0.35 9.69 -15.60
CA LEU A 42 1.54 9.55 -14.76
C LEU A 42 2.57 10.66 -15.08
N ASN A 43 3.38 11.02 -14.08
CA ASN A 43 4.59 11.80 -14.34
C ASN A 43 5.65 10.96 -15.07
N ASN A 44 6.65 11.62 -15.68
CA ASN A 44 7.64 10.96 -16.52
C ASN A 44 8.45 9.88 -15.78
N ASN A 45 8.75 10.09 -14.51
CA ASN A 45 9.50 9.12 -13.73
C ASN A 45 8.67 7.86 -13.45
N ASP A 46 7.42 8.02 -13.03
CA ASP A 46 6.51 6.89 -12.78
C ASP A 46 6.17 6.15 -14.08
N LYS A 47 6.07 6.84 -15.23
CA LYS A 47 5.96 6.18 -16.56
C LYS A 47 7.14 5.26 -16.85
N ARG A 48 8.36 5.74 -16.59
CA ARG A 48 9.59 4.96 -16.79
C ARG A 48 9.63 3.74 -15.88
N ILE A 49 9.31 3.92 -14.60
CA ILE A 49 9.23 2.82 -13.62
C ILE A 49 8.19 1.79 -14.07
N PHE A 50 6.99 2.26 -14.44
CA PHE A 50 5.93 1.39 -14.93
C PHE A 50 6.39 0.58 -16.14
N LYS A 51 6.97 1.21 -17.16
CA LYS A 51 7.51 0.48 -18.31
C LYS A 51 8.53 -0.58 -17.89
N SER A 52 9.49 -0.23 -17.02
CA SER A 52 10.52 -1.20 -16.60
C SER A 52 9.98 -2.39 -15.80
N GLN A 53 8.89 -2.24 -15.06
CA GLN A 53 8.38 -3.27 -14.13
C GLN A 53 7.14 -4.00 -14.64
N CYS A 54 6.38 -3.35 -15.51
CA CYS A 54 5.03 -3.75 -15.92
C CYS A 54 4.92 -3.94 -17.42
N THR A 55 6.04 -3.90 -18.16
CA THR A 55 6.04 -4.28 -19.57
C THR A 55 7.09 -5.34 -19.85
N LYS A 56 6.75 -6.26 -20.76
CA LYS A 56 7.66 -7.25 -21.32
C LYS A 56 7.41 -7.32 -22.82
N ASP A 57 8.46 -7.26 -23.61
CA ASP A 57 8.38 -7.25 -25.09
C ASP A 57 7.40 -6.17 -25.60
N ASN A 58 7.47 -4.98 -24.99
CA ASN A 58 6.57 -3.83 -25.24
C ASN A 58 5.07 -4.07 -24.94
N LYS A 59 4.70 -5.19 -24.32
CA LYS A 59 3.33 -5.49 -23.89
C LYS A 59 3.17 -5.24 -22.40
N VAL A 60 2.06 -4.64 -21.99
CA VAL A 60 1.74 -4.41 -20.58
C VAL A 60 1.35 -5.73 -19.93
N ILE A 61 1.94 -6.04 -18.78
CA ILE A 61 1.57 -7.18 -17.93
C ILE A 61 0.71 -6.64 -16.78
N PRO A 62 -0.62 -6.88 -16.79
CA PRO A 62 -1.53 -6.32 -15.78
C PRO A 62 -1.53 -7.16 -14.49
N SER A 63 -0.38 -7.30 -13.84
CA SER A 63 -0.29 -7.96 -12.54
C SER A 63 -0.97 -7.14 -11.45
N SER A 64 -1.30 -7.79 -10.32
CA SER A 64 -1.88 -7.14 -9.14
C SER A 64 -0.99 -5.98 -8.63
N GLU A 65 0.33 -6.11 -8.77
CA GLU A 65 1.34 -5.12 -8.45
C GLU A 65 1.29 -3.93 -9.42
N CYS A 66 1.20 -4.20 -10.72
CA CYS A 66 1.17 -3.19 -11.76
C CYS A 66 -0.14 -2.38 -11.75
N LEU A 67 -1.26 -3.04 -11.54
CA LEU A 67 -2.57 -2.42 -11.32
C LEU A 67 -2.57 -1.55 -10.06
N ASN A 68 -2.02 -2.06 -8.96
CA ASN A 68 -1.86 -1.27 -7.74
C ASN A 68 -0.96 -0.05 -7.96
N PHE A 69 0.16 -0.23 -8.68
CA PHE A 69 1.12 0.83 -8.97
C PHE A 69 0.46 1.95 -9.77
N ILE A 70 -0.13 1.63 -10.94
CA ILE A 70 -0.73 2.67 -11.78
C ILE A 70 -1.88 3.37 -11.04
N GLY A 71 -2.72 2.60 -10.32
CA GLY A 71 -3.84 3.15 -9.56
C GLY A 71 -3.40 4.19 -8.53
N ILE A 72 -2.42 3.87 -7.69
CA ILE A 72 -1.97 4.83 -6.66
C ILE A 72 -1.16 5.99 -7.24
N LYS A 73 -0.37 5.77 -8.29
CA LYS A 73 0.43 6.83 -8.90
C LYS A 73 -0.41 7.85 -9.65
N ILE A 74 -1.46 7.42 -10.36
CA ILE A 74 -2.45 8.34 -10.93
C ILE A 74 -3.02 9.22 -9.82
N TYR A 75 -3.57 8.62 -8.76
CA TYR A 75 -4.14 9.41 -7.67
C TYR A 75 -3.17 10.43 -7.10
N LEU A 76 -1.91 10.03 -6.85
CA LEU A 76 -0.88 10.92 -6.34
C LEU A 76 -0.61 12.10 -7.27
N VAL A 77 -0.52 11.90 -8.58
CA VAL A 77 -0.32 13.00 -9.53
C VAL A 77 -1.44 14.04 -9.41
N GLY A 78 -2.70 13.58 -9.41
CA GLY A 78 -3.85 14.48 -9.25
C GLY A 78 -3.89 15.16 -7.88
N TYR A 79 -3.64 14.41 -6.81
CA TYR A 79 -3.66 14.90 -5.44
C TYR A 79 -2.54 15.91 -5.17
N LEU A 80 -1.34 15.72 -5.72
CA LEU A 80 -0.17 16.57 -5.46
C LEU A 80 -0.15 17.84 -6.33
N LYS A 81 -0.94 17.89 -7.40
CA LYS A 81 -1.00 19.06 -8.29
C LYS A 81 -1.54 20.28 -7.52
N LYS A 82 -0.79 21.40 -7.56
CA LYS A 82 -1.11 22.65 -6.85
C LYS A 82 -2.35 23.33 -7.43
N GLU A 83 -2.42 23.37 -8.76
CA GLU A 83 -3.52 23.93 -9.53
C GLU A 83 -4.12 22.83 -10.40
N ILE A 84 -5.23 22.27 -9.94
CA ILE A 84 -5.98 21.22 -10.63
C ILE A 84 -7.45 21.59 -10.61
N SER A 85 -8.11 21.50 -11.77
CA SER A 85 -9.55 21.72 -11.81
C SER A 85 -10.27 20.60 -11.07
N LYS A 86 -11.45 20.88 -10.50
CA LYS A 86 -12.28 19.86 -9.85
C LYS A 86 -12.57 18.68 -10.79
N LYS A 87 -12.89 18.97 -12.06
CA LYS A 87 -13.16 17.95 -13.09
C LYS A 87 -11.94 17.05 -13.35
N GLU A 88 -10.74 17.65 -13.41
CA GLU A 88 -9.50 16.91 -13.58
C GLU A 88 -9.22 16.04 -12.33
N LEU A 89 -9.35 16.59 -11.12
CA LEU A 89 -9.15 15.82 -9.89
C LEU A 89 -10.10 14.60 -9.79
N GLU A 90 -11.37 14.75 -10.17
CA GLU A 90 -12.33 13.65 -10.22
C GLU A 90 -11.95 12.57 -11.26
N LEU A 91 -11.40 12.97 -12.42
CA LEU A 91 -10.89 12.01 -13.42
C LEU A 91 -9.75 11.16 -12.84
N PHE A 92 -8.76 11.80 -12.23
CA PHE A 92 -7.61 11.12 -11.61
C PHE A 92 -8.07 10.16 -10.51
N LYS A 93 -9.00 10.60 -9.66
CA LYS A 93 -9.57 9.75 -8.61
C LYS A 93 -10.34 8.57 -9.19
N LYS A 94 -11.22 8.79 -10.17
CA LYS A 94 -12.00 7.72 -10.82
C LYS A 94 -11.11 6.65 -11.42
N LYS A 95 -10.07 7.06 -12.17
CA LYS A 95 -9.10 6.15 -12.76
C LYS A 95 -8.29 5.39 -11.71
N SER A 96 -7.87 6.07 -10.65
CA SER A 96 -7.19 5.41 -9.52
C SER A 96 -8.06 4.32 -8.88
N ILE A 97 -9.31 4.64 -8.54
CA ILE A 97 -10.24 3.70 -7.91
C ILE A 97 -10.47 2.50 -8.83
N GLN A 98 -10.66 2.73 -10.13
CA GLN A 98 -10.81 1.66 -11.12
C GLN A 98 -9.61 0.68 -11.07
N TYR A 99 -8.38 1.21 -11.15
CA TYR A 99 -7.19 0.36 -11.13
C TYR A 99 -6.93 -0.33 -9.79
N LEU A 100 -7.21 0.35 -8.68
CA LEU A 100 -7.07 -0.23 -7.35
C LEU A 100 -8.10 -1.35 -7.12
N ASN A 101 -9.33 -1.21 -7.60
CA ASN A 101 -10.32 -2.29 -7.58
C ASN A 101 -9.84 -3.49 -8.41
N LEU A 102 -9.40 -3.26 -9.66
CA LEU A 102 -8.85 -4.34 -10.49
C LEU A 102 -7.68 -5.07 -9.83
N ALA A 103 -6.84 -4.34 -9.09
CA ALA A 103 -5.75 -4.92 -8.32
C ALA A 103 -6.26 -5.76 -7.14
N ILE A 104 -7.29 -5.29 -6.42
CA ILE A 104 -7.95 -6.03 -5.32
C ILE A 104 -8.57 -7.32 -5.85
N ASP A 105 -9.32 -7.24 -6.96
CA ASP A 105 -9.92 -8.40 -7.63
C ASP A 105 -8.86 -9.41 -8.08
N SER A 106 -7.64 -8.94 -8.33
CA SER A 106 -6.47 -9.77 -8.65
C SER A 106 -5.66 -10.19 -7.39
N GLY A 107 -6.20 -9.99 -6.19
CA GLY A 107 -5.61 -10.43 -4.91
C GLY A 107 -4.70 -9.42 -4.19
N SER A 108 -4.63 -8.16 -4.65
CA SER A 108 -3.70 -7.17 -4.08
C SER A 108 -4.21 -6.54 -2.79
N ARG A 109 -3.73 -7.06 -1.64
CA ARG A 109 -3.97 -6.43 -0.33
C ARG A 109 -3.36 -5.04 -0.18
N LYS A 110 -2.28 -4.77 -0.93
CA LYS A 110 -1.70 -3.42 -0.98
C LYS A 110 -2.67 -2.45 -1.63
N ALA A 111 -3.38 -2.87 -2.68
CA ALA A 111 -4.40 -2.05 -3.32
C ALA A 111 -5.61 -1.81 -2.40
N LEU A 112 -6.05 -2.83 -1.64
CA LEU A 112 -7.10 -2.66 -0.63
C LEU A 112 -6.76 -1.56 0.37
N LYS A 113 -5.52 -1.57 0.88
CA LYS A 113 -5.02 -0.52 1.77
C LYS A 113 -4.96 0.85 1.10
N ASN A 114 -4.45 0.91 -0.13
CA ASN A 114 -4.33 2.16 -0.88
C ASN A 114 -5.71 2.75 -1.20
N LEU A 115 -6.69 1.92 -1.55
CA LEU A 115 -8.04 2.37 -1.85
C LEU A 115 -8.79 2.84 -0.59
N ALA A 116 -8.62 2.13 0.54
CA ALA A 116 -9.10 2.61 1.84
C ALA A 116 -8.55 4.01 2.14
N TRP A 117 -7.28 4.25 1.82
CA TRP A 117 -6.66 5.55 2.00
C TRP A 117 -7.22 6.61 1.03
N VAL A 118 -7.41 6.28 -0.26
CA VAL A 118 -8.04 7.17 -1.26
C VAL A 118 -9.44 7.61 -0.82
N TYR A 119 -10.21 6.74 -0.18
CA TYR A 119 -11.53 7.11 0.37
C TYR A 119 -11.44 8.02 1.62
N SER A 120 -10.32 8.02 2.34
CA SER A 120 -10.13 8.86 3.53
C SER A 120 -9.61 10.28 3.26
N SER A 121 -9.17 10.56 2.03
CA SER A 121 -8.48 11.80 1.68
C SER A 121 -9.42 12.99 1.47
N SER A 122 -9.11 14.15 2.06
CA SER A 122 -10.01 15.32 2.08
C SER A 122 -9.92 16.27 0.87
N LYS A 123 -8.94 16.10 -0.02
CA LYS A 123 -8.71 17.03 -1.14
C LYS A 123 -9.78 16.94 -2.26
N SER A 124 -10.67 15.96 -2.22
CA SER A 124 -11.78 15.78 -3.17
C SER A 124 -13.12 15.79 -2.43
N ASN A 125 -14.21 16.21 -3.10
CA ASN A 125 -15.55 16.34 -2.51
C ASN A 125 -16.25 14.99 -2.21
N SER A 126 -15.55 13.87 -2.33
CA SER A 126 -16.11 12.51 -2.25
C SER A 126 -15.31 11.67 -1.23
N ILE A 127 -15.05 12.25 -0.07
CA ILE A 127 -14.57 11.52 1.11
C ILE A 127 -15.62 10.47 1.47
N ASP A 128 -15.19 9.23 1.66
CA ASP A 128 -16.05 8.13 2.11
C ASP A 128 -15.37 7.42 3.29
N LEU A 129 -15.48 8.04 4.47
CA LEU A 129 -14.85 7.53 5.69
C LEU A 129 -15.46 6.20 6.14
N GLN A 130 -16.72 5.95 5.82
CA GLN A 130 -17.37 4.68 6.12
C GLN A 130 -16.70 3.56 5.33
N LYS A 131 -16.62 3.71 4.01
CA LYS A 131 -15.99 2.72 3.13
C LYS A 131 -14.51 2.53 3.45
N SER A 132 -13.79 3.62 3.73
CA SER A 132 -12.42 3.56 4.22
C SER A 132 -12.28 2.71 5.50
N SER A 133 -13.15 2.95 6.48
CA SER A 133 -13.17 2.24 7.76
C SER A 133 -13.47 0.74 7.60
N GLU A 134 -14.43 0.38 6.74
CA GLU A 134 -14.78 -1.01 6.43
C GLU A 134 -13.59 -1.77 5.82
N MET A 135 -12.92 -1.18 4.85
CA MET A 135 -11.74 -1.77 4.21
C MET A 135 -10.56 -1.91 5.19
N PHE A 136 -10.37 -0.95 6.10
CA PHE A 136 -9.37 -1.11 7.17
C PHE A 136 -9.73 -2.20 8.18
N LYS A 137 -11.03 -2.42 8.47
CA LYS A 137 -11.47 -3.55 9.30
C LYS A 137 -11.19 -4.89 8.63
N GLU A 138 -11.42 -5.01 7.33
CA GLU A 138 -11.11 -6.20 6.54
C GLU A 138 -9.61 -6.55 6.63
N LEU A 139 -8.75 -5.56 6.39
CA LEU A 139 -7.29 -5.69 6.55
C LEU A 139 -6.87 -6.14 7.96
N LYS A 140 -7.62 -5.76 9.00
CA LYS A 140 -7.35 -6.15 10.39
C LYS A 140 -7.80 -7.58 10.69
N LYS A 141 -8.97 -8.01 10.18
CA LYS A 141 -9.50 -9.37 10.39
C LYS A 141 -8.56 -10.43 9.83
N GLU A 142 -8.08 -10.27 8.60
CA GLU A 142 -7.15 -11.24 8.00
C GLU A 142 -5.78 -11.29 8.71
N ASN A 143 -5.28 -10.14 9.17
CA ASN A 143 -4.04 -10.10 9.95
C ASN A 143 -4.17 -10.89 11.27
N LEU A 144 -5.37 -10.91 11.86
CA LEU A 144 -5.67 -11.72 13.05
C LEU A 144 -5.77 -13.20 12.69
N THR A 145 -6.43 -13.58 11.59
CA THR A 145 -6.51 -14.97 11.12
C THR A 145 -5.12 -15.54 10.77
N TYR A 146 -4.26 -14.76 10.11
CA TYR A 146 -2.86 -15.14 9.85
C TYR A 146 -2.02 -15.26 11.14
N LYS A 147 -2.32 -14.44 12.16
CA LYS A 147 -1.66 -14.50 13.47
C LYS A 147 -2.09 -15.72 14.28
N ILE A 148 -3.35 -16.16 14.12
CA ILE A 148 -3.92 -17.34 14.78
C ILE A 148 -3.41 -18.62 14.11
N ASN A 149 -3.38 -18.70 12.78
CA ASN A 149 -2.90 -19.88 12.04
C ASN A 149 -1.36 -20.10 12.16
N ASN A 150 -0.59 -19.07 12.51
CA ASN A 150 0.85 -19.17 12.75
C ASN A 150 1.23 -19.33 14.22
N LEU A 151 0.27 -19.64 15.10
CA LEU A 151 0.51 -20.09 16.47
C LEU A 151 0.56 -21.63 16.52
N SER A 152 1.41 -22.24 15.70
CA SER A 152 1.88 -23.61 15.90
C SER A 152 3.32 -23.57 16.46
N LYS A 153 3.55 -24.39 17.49
CA LYS A 153 4.70 -24.47 18.42
C LYS A 153 6.05 -23.97 17.84
N THR A 154 6.61 -22.89 18.42
CA THR A 154 8.04 -22.54 18.24
C THR A 154 8.69 -21.99 19.51
N ASN A 155 9.93 -22.43 19.75
CA ASN A 155 10.76 -22.16 20.93
C ASN A 155 11.02 -20.67 21.21
N ASN A 156 11.20 -20.33 22.49
CA ASN A 156 11.35 -18.96 23.04
C ASN A 156 12.42 -18.09 22.34
N THR A 157 13.48 -18.67 21.79
CA THR A 157 14.54 -17.97 21.05
C THR A 157 14.07 -17.40 19.70
N LYS A 158 13.26 -18.15 18.93
CA LYS A 158 12.68 -17.67 17.66
C LYS A 158 11.66 -16.55 17.91
N LYS A 159 10.88 -16.65 18.99
CA LYS A 159 9.93 -15.62 19.44
C LYS A 159 10.63 -14.31 19.82
N ARG A 160 11.73 -14.39 20.60
CA ARG A 160 12.53 -13.22 20.99
C ARG A 160 13.18 -12.54 19.78
N LYS A 161 13.73 -13.30 18.83
CA LYS A 161 14.28 -12.76 17.58
C LYS A 161 13.20 -12.07 16.73
N LYS A 162 12.00 -12.67 16.61
CA LYS A 162 10.85 -12.08 15.88
C LYS A 162 10.34 -10.80 16.55
N TYR A 163 10.24 -10.77 17.88
CA TYR A 163 9.85 -9.59 18.65
C TYR A 163 10.84 -8.43 18.46
N ASN A 164 12.14 -8.72 18.54
CA ASN A 164 13.21 -7.75 18.32
C ASN A 164 13.17 -7.12 16.91
N LEU A 165 12.89 -7.92 15.88
CA LEU A 165 12.74 -7.41 14.52
C LEU A 165 11.47 -6.56 14.33
N ALA A 166 10.35 -6.93 14.94
CA ALA A 166 9.12 -6.13 14.89
C ALA A 166 9.28 -4.78 15.63
N LYS A 167 9.95 -4.80 16.78
CA LYS A 167 10.33 -3.60 17.55
C LYS A 167 11.22 -2.67 16.73
N LEU A 168 12.20 -3.23 16.01
CA LEU A 168 13.06 -2.49 15.10
C LEU A 168 12.29 -1.92 13.89
N GLU A 169 11.40 -2.69 13.27
CA GLU A 169 10.55 -2.23 12.15
C GLU A 169 9.71 -1.01 12.58
N LEU A 170 9.10 -1.08 13.76
CA LEU A 170 8.33 0.02 14.34
C LEU A 170 9.21 1.25 14.62
N ALA A 171 10.39 1.07 15.22
CA ALA A 171 11.32 2.16 15.49
C ALA A 171 11.75 2.87 14.19
N ILE A 172 12.04 2.12 13.12
CA ILE A 172 12.37 2.67 11.81
C ILE A 172 11.20 3.48 11.26
N LEU A 173 9.98 2.96 11.29
CA LEU A 173 8.79 3.68 10.82
C LEU A 173 8.57 5.01 11.55
N LEU A 174 8.68 5.00 12.89
CA LEU A 174 8.53 6.20 13.70
C LEU A 174 9.59 7.25 13.34
N ILE A 175 10.83 6.83 13.10
CA ILE A 175 11.93 7.72 12.67
C ILE A 175 11.70 8.29 11.27
N GLU A 176 11.18 7.51 10.33
CA GLU A 176 10.85 8.00 8.99
C GLU A 176 9.76 9.08 9.04
N ASN A 177 8.72 8.89 9.86
CA ASN A 177 7.70 9.92 10.10
C ASN A 177 8.30 11.18 10.75
N LEU A 178 9.04 11.03 11.86
CA LEU A 178 9.69 12.15 12.55
C LEU A 178 10.65 12.92 11.64
N THR A 179 11.33 12.23 10.72
CA THR A 179 12.20 12.87 9.73
C THR A 179 11.42 13.77 8.77
N VAL A 180 10.21 13.36 8.39
CA VAL A 180 9.32 14.19 7.56
C VAL A 180 8.89 15.44 8.33
N TYR A 181 8.46 15.32 9.60
CA TYR A 181 8.12 16.46 10.46
C TYR A 181 9.29 17.41 10.72
N TYR A 182 10.50 16.87 10.92
CA TYR A 182 11.70 17.66 11.13
C TYR A 182 12.04 18.46 9.86
N LYS A 183 12.06 17.80 8.70
CA LYS A 183 12.37 18.46 7.42
C LYS A 183 11.33 19.50 7.02
N SER A 184 10.05 19.29 7.33
CA SER A 184 8.99 20.22 6.93
C SER A 184 9.03 21.58 7.65
N GLY A 185 9.69 21.66 8.81
CA GLY A 185 9.91 22.90 9.56
C GLY A 185 11.24 23.60 9.24
N GLN A 186 12.16 22.94 8.51
CA GLN A 186 13.41 23.57 8.11
C GLN A 186 13.12 24.80 7.23
N ASN A 187 13.79 25.91 7.52
CA ASN A 187 13.64 27.19 6.81
C ASN A 187 12.22 27.79 6.92
N LYS A 188 11.48 27.49 8.00
CA LYS A 188 10.19 28.10 8.32
C LYS A 188 10.18 28.64 9.75
N ASP A 189 9.21 29.50 10.04
CA ASP A 189 9.03 30.11 11.37
C ASP A 189 8.43 29.17 12.42
N PHE A 190 8.17 27.91 12.06
CA PHE A 190 7.59 26.91 12.95
C PHE A 190 8.27 25.56 12.80
N ASN A 191 8.33 24.81 13.91
CA ASN A 191 8.94 23.49 13.97
C ASN A 191 8.03 22.47 14.66
N TYR A 192 7.73 21.37 13.97
CA TYR A 192 7.03 20.24 14.58
C TYR A 192 7.96 19.39 15.45
N ILE A 193 9.23 19.26 15.07
CA ILE A 193 10.27 18.55 15.81
C ILE A 193 11.52 19.43 15.84
N THR A 194 12.12 19.63 17.01
CA THR A 194 13.38 20.36 17.14
C THR A 194 14.58 19.48 16.79
N GLU A 195 15.73 20.11 16.51
CA GLU A 195 16.96 19.36 16.26
C GLU A 195 17.36 18.47 17.46
N LYS A 196 17.20 18.97 18.69
CA LYS A 196 17.41 18.19 19.92
C LYS A 196 16.50 16.96 19.97
N GLN A 197 15.20 17.13 19.71
CA GLN A 197 14.25 16.02 19.68
C GLN A 197 14.60 14.99 18.58
N MET A 198 15.05 15.45 17.41
CA MET A 198 15.45 14.55 16.32
C MET A 198 16.75 13.80 16.65
N LYS A 199 17.72 14.46 17.31
CA LYS A 199 18.95 13.83 17.81
C LYS A 199 18.63 12.74 18.84
N ASP A 200 17.74 13.04 19.79
CA ASP A 200 17.27 12.07 20.79
C ASP A 200 16.58 10.86 20.13
N ALA A 201 15.70 11.11 19.15
CA ALA A 201 15.03 10.05 18.40
C ALA A 201 16.05 9.13 17.70
N LYS A 202 17.06 9.68 17.02
CA LYS A 202 18.13 8.91 16.38
C LYS A 202 18.93 8.08 17.40
N ASN A 203 19.18 8.61 18.60
CA ASN A 203 19.85 7.87 19.67
C ASN A 203 19.00 6.70 20.19
N ILE A 204 17.68 6.87 20.30
CA ILE A 204 16.77 5.77 20.65
C ILE A 204 16.82 4.67 19.60
N LEU A 205 16.79 5.02 18.30
CA LEU A 205 16.92 4.03 17.23
C LEU A 205 18.23 3.23 17.32
N LYS A 206 19.36 3.89 17.62
CA LYS A 206 20.64 3.20 17.85
C LYS A 206 20.53 2.16 18.96
N LYS A 207 19.90 2.51 20.09
CA LYS A 207 19.65 1.56 21.20
C LYS A 207 18.79 0.38 20.77
N VAL A 208 17.70 0.63 20.03
CA VAL A 208 16.82 -0.44 19.51
C VAL A 208 17.56 -1.35 18.54
N ILE A 209 18.43 -0.81 17.68
CA ILE A 209 19.29 -1.58 16.77
C ILE A 209 20.20 -2.53 17.57
N LEU A 210 20.90 -2.02 18.58
CA LEU A 210 21.77 -2.83 19.44
C LEU A 210 20.99 -3.96 20.12
N GLN A 211 19.81 -3.65 20.68
CA GLN A 211 18.93 -4.66 21.31
C GLN A 211 18.42 -5.70 20.31
N SER A 212 18.27 -5.34 19.04
CA SER A 212 17.68 -6.21 18.03
C SER A 212 18.59 -7.39 17.64
N LYS A 213 19.91 -7.22 17.78
CA LYS A 213 20.94 -8.14 17.25
C LYS A 213 20.80 -8.42 15.74
N ALA A 214 20.21 -7.48 15.00
CA ALA A 214 20.13 -7.56 13.54
C ALA A 214 21.48 -7.20 12.92
N SER A 215 21.84 -7.85 11.82
CA SER A 215 22.99 -7.47 10.99
C SER A 215 22.69 -6.22 10.16
N GLU A 216 23.71 -5.51 9.70
CA GLU A 216 23.52 -4.29 8.92
C GLU A 216 22.74 -4.52 7.63
N ASP A 217 22.91 -5.66 6.96
CA ASP A 217 22.14 -6.02 5.78
C ASP A 217 20.65 -6.22 6.09
N GLN A 218 20.34 -6.84 7.24
CA GLN A 218 18.96 -6.95 7.71
C GLN A 218 18.35 -5.59 8.01
N ILE A 219 19.11 -4.69 8.63
CA ILE A 219 18.66 -3.32 8.92
C ILE A 219 18.43 -2.55 7.62
N LYS A 220 19.36 -2.63 6.66
CA LYS A 220 19.28 -1.96 5.36
C LYS A 220 18.06 -2.45 4.56
N SER A 221 17.87 -3.77 4.49
CA SER A 221 16.71 -4.40 3.86
C SER A 221 15.40 -3.98 4.54
N LEU A 222 15.37 -3.99 5.88
CA LEU A 222 14.19 -3.59 6.64
C LEU A 222 13.86 -2.10 6.46
N ARG A 223 14.87 -1.21 6.43
CA ARG A 223 14.69 0.22 6.12
C ARG A 223 14.09 0.42 4.74
N SER A 224 14.64 -0.25 3.72
CA SER A 224 14.09 -0.19 2.36
C SER A 224 12.63 -0.67 2.33
N LYS A 225 12.34 -1.80 2.97
CA LYS A 225 10.99 -2.34 3.08
C LYS A 225 10.02 -1.38 3.76
N VAL A 226 10.40 -0.77 4.89
CA VAL A 226 9.58 0.20 5.61
C VAL A 226 9.33 1.44 4.76
N ARG A 227 10.37 1.98 4.11
CA ARG A 227 10.22 3.13 3.21
C ARG A 227 9.28 2.82 2.06
N ASN A 228 9.50 1.72 1.34
CA ASN A 228 8.68 1.36 0.18
C ASN A 228 7.22 1.09 0.58
N LYS A 229 6.99 0.44 1.74
CA LYS A 229 5.63 0.18 2.25
C LYS A 229 4.87 1.45 2.67
N ASN A 230 5.60 2.51 3.01
CA ASN A 230 5.03 3.74 3.54
C ASN A 230 5.32 4.98 2.68
N GLU A 231 5.90 4.83 1.49
CA GLU A 231 6.31 5.92 0.61
C GLU A 231 5.16 6.89 0.36
N ILE A 232 3.99 6.33 0.07
CA ILE A 232 2.74 7.02 -0.18
C ILE A 232 2.28 7.79 1.08
N VAL A 233 2.18 7.11 2.23
CA VAL A 233 1.79 7.74 3.50
C VAL A 233 2.74 8.90 3.86
N LEU A 234 4.04 8.71 3.65
CA LEU A 234 5.05 9.73 3.88
C LEU A 234 4.94 10.89 2.88
N SER A 235 4.54 10.64 1.63
CA SER A 235 4.29 11.71 0.65
C SER A 235 3.10 12.59 1.03
N PHE A 236 2.02 12.00 1.53
CA PHE A 236 0.87 12.77 2.02
C PHE A 236 1.20 13.57 3.26
N LEU A 237 1.92 12.96 4.20
CA LEU A 237 2.40 13.67 5.37
C LEU A 237 3.25 14.89 4.97
N ARG A 238 4.14 14.78 3.97
CA ARG A 238 4.92 15.94 3.48
C ARG A 238 4.04 17.08 2.97
N GLU A 239 2.93 16.76 2.31
CA GLU A 239 1.99 17.77 1.80
C GLU A 239 1.19 18.42 2.93
N ASP A 240 0.66 17.62 3.85
CA ASP A 240 -0.13 18.10 4.98
C ASP A 240 0.69 19.04 5.89
N LEU A 241 2.01 18.86 5.91
CA LEU A 241 2.95 19.69 6.68
C LEU A 241 3.42 20.96 5.96
N LYS A 242 2.89 21.25 4.76
CA LYS A 242 3.10 22.57 4.14
C LYS A 242 2.43 23.67 4.97
N LEU A 243 1.29 23.37 5.59
CA LEU A 243 0.53 24.29 6.43
C LEU A 243 0.79 24.02 7.91
N ASN A 244 1.07 25.08 8.67
CA ASN A 244 1.24 24.96 10.12
C ASN A 244 -0.08 24.47 10.78
N SER A 245 0.02 23.49 11.68
CA SER A 245 -1.16 22.91 12.33
C SER A 245 -0.81 22.35 13.71
N LYS A 246 -1.61 22.73 14.72
CA LYS A 246 -1.51 22.20 16.08
C LYS A 246 -1.70 20.67 16.10
N LYS A 247 -2.54 20.13 15.21
CA LYS A 247 -2.75 18.68 15.07
C LYS A 247 -1.45 18.00 14.64
N ASN A 248 -0.79 18.53 13.61
CA ASN A 248 0.48 18.00 13.11
C ASN A 248 1.58 18.03 14.19
N LYS A 249 1.61 19.07 15.04
CA LYS A 249 2.50 19.12 16.20
C LYS A 249 2.21 17.99 17.20
N LYS A 250 0.93 17.79 17.56
CA LYS A 250 0.49 16.73 18.46
C LYS A 250 0.84 15.33 17.94
N ASP A 251 0.65 15.10 16.64
CA ASP A 251 0.98 13.82 16.00
C ASP A 251 2.50 13.55 16.05
N ALA A 252 3.32 14.58 15.80
CA ALA A 252 4.77 14.50 15.93
C ALA A 252 5.22 14.15 17.36
N ASP A 253 4.60 14.77 18.37
CA ASP A 253 4.86 14.49 19.78
C ASP A 253 4.42 13.06 20.17
N GLU A 254 3.31 12.56 19.62
CA GLU A 254 2.88 11.17 19.83
C GLU A 254 3.88 10.17 19.24
N TYR A 255 4.40 10.42 18.03
CA TYR A 255 5.45 9.58 17.44
C TYR A 255 6.71 9.55 18.31
N LEU A 256 7.13 10.70 18.86
CA LEU A 256 8.28 10.77 19.76
C LEU A 256 8.00 10.00 21.07
N LYS A 257 6.80 10.13 21.65
CA LYS A 257 6.39 9.40 22.86
C LYS A 257 6.40 7.88 22.64
N ARG A 258 5.83 7.42 21.53
CA ARG A 258 5.85 5.99 21.15
C ARG A 258 7.26 5.48 20.90
N LEU A 259 8.13 6.29 20.31
CA LEU A 259 9.52 5.89 20.09
C LEU A 259 10.25 5.72 21.42
N LYS A 260 10.07 6.66 22.35
CA LYS A 260 10.65 6.59 23.71
C LYS A 260 10.20 5.34 24.46
N SER A 261 8.92 4.97 24.38
CA SER A 261 8.41 3.77 25.07
C SER A 261 8.99 2.46 24.57
N LEU A 262 9.70 2.44 23.43
CA LEU A 262 10.39 1.24 22.97
C LEU A 262 11.61 0.90 23.82
N ILE A 263 12.22 1.83 24.54
CA ILE A 263 13.42 1.53 25.34
C ILE A 263 13.17 1.48 26.85
N THR A 264 11.95 1.77 27.29
CA THR A 264 11.57 1.84 28.70
C THR A 264 10.97 0.55 29.26
N ASN A 265 10.87 -0.51 28.45
CA ASN A 265 10.39 -1.84 28.84
C ASN A 265 11.44 -2.91 28.51
#